data_AF-A0A947UTW3-F1
#
_entry.id   AF-A0A947UTW3-F1
#
_cell.length_a   1.000
_cell.length_b   1.000
_cell.length_c   1.000
_cell.angle_alpha   90.00
_cell.angle_beta   90.00
_cell.angle_gamma   90.00
#
_symmetry.space_group_name_H-M   'P 1'
#
loop_
_entity.id
_entity.type
_entity.pdbx_description
1 polymer ?
#
loop_
_entity_poly.entity_id
_entity_poly.type
_entity_poly.pdbx_seq_one_letter_code
_entity_poly.pdbx_strand_id
1 'polypeptide(L)'
;QLKDIPWLPNSLADAADQTEWHWGLFTLKNVMSALLDLLRRGVALVPARRSETTEAHWQALMQARRTAYDLVTKLTRLRRLDHDYWLDRGTELAPVLAKLERGGGDAQLPDRLRTELRGWVAMFDQALGDGASLRPPRAFAALAQEIGELFLASMPLLRNVLALGVSPRRAEPYAELSTLLNFLAPVPADLHAAWQRLLTLEVVHYAFGADVTQDQYLELIQFSANVPTAFGGPSQLDQKLAGVQVAHFGAFYKRSWRINDWMFGRLDGAERIIRILLDPSRLARLYGREPGSAPQPDTGADTVLNLLRGAVLDGRALPDDLALLQSLWDKRLPAMRRELVFLDTADGLPEQLPECSAMVLERLHLDILRHELPALADAVGDDELDGADPSSNGPKFLKRFRGKLFPDAEKWFRTLPWLRQKINVAPDLPAEQLIELFKGARVGEEKILEEAGTDRFTVMATRSAAVAVSALSGKGSGIKWLRGVFATVRTPLLVLDILVRALLKKGRVFVSLYAMAMAAAATILLASPLADARWNRTTLYVSGFILGAGLLVLLRKHLKLLFGLVLLVMLGLLIWKGLPIIRNCLG
;
A
#
# COMPACT_ATOMS: atom_id res chain seq x y z
N GLN A 1 47.22 26.80 -11.29
CA GLN A 1 48.17 25.97 -10.52
C GLN A 1 47.41 24.96 -9.63
N LEU A 2 46.39 24.27 -10.15
CA LEU A 2 45.60 23.25 -9.41
C LEU A 2 45.80 21.84 -10.01
N LYS A 3 46.96 21.60 -10.66
CA LYS A 3 47.25 20.31 -11.35
C LYS A 3 47.42 19.11 -10.42
N ASP A 4 47.40 19.33 -9.10
CA ASP A 4 47.75 18.34 -8.07
C ASP A 4 46.60 18.12 -7.07
N ILE A 5 45.35 18.13 -7.54
CA ILE A 5 44.21 17.74 -6.70
C ILE A 5 44.17 16.19 -6.65
N PRO A 6 44.27 15.56 -5.46
CA PRO A 6 44.39 14.10 -5.31
C PRO A 6 43.21 13.24 -5.80
N TRP A 7 42.16 13.84 -6.36
CA TRP A 7 40.95 13.14 -6.83
C TRP A 7 40.40 13.73 -8.13
N LEU A 8 41.23 14.48 -8.86
CA LEU A 8 40.89 14.96 -10.19
C LEU A 8 41.97 14.51 -11.18
N PRO A 9 41.65 13.59 -12.11
CA PRO A 9 42.64 13.15 -13.08
C PRO A 9 42.96 14.24 -14.11
N ASN A 10 44.21 14.25 -14.59
CA ASN A 10 44.67 15.17 -15.63
C ASN A 10 44.28 14.70 -17.05
N SER A 11 44.14 13.39 -17.25
CA SER A 11 43.67 12.78 -18.50
C SER A 11 42.95 11.47 -18.22
N LEU A 12 42.09 11.01 -19.14
CA LEU A 12 41.41 9.71 -19.03
C LEU A 12 42.39 8.53 -18.96
N ALA A 13 43.54 8.64 -19.65
CA ALA A 13 44.55 7.60 -19.72
C ALA A 13 45.29 7.44 -18.38
N ASP A 14 45.71 8.55 -17.76
CA ASP A 14 46.34 8.55 -16.43
C ASP A 14 45.41 8.00 -15.36
N ALA A 15 44.11 8.20 -15.55
CA ALA A 15 43.10 7.85 -14.59
C ALA A 15 42.67 6.38 -14.64
N ALA A 16 43.04 5.66 -15.70
CA ALA A 16 42.89 4.19 -15.79
C ALA A 16 44.11 3.45 -15.21
N ASP A 17 45.18 4.15 -14.86
CA ASP A 17 46.27 3.61 -14.05
C ASP A 17 45.79 3.47 -12.60
N GLN A 18 45.95 2.28 -12.02
CA GLN A 18 45.52 1.97 -10.64
C GLN A 18 46.65 2.07 -9.62
N THR A 19 47.87 2.40 -10.05
CA THR A 19 48.96 2.69 -9.11
C THR A 19 48.61 3.88 -8.20
N GLU A 20 47.85 4.84 -8.73
CA GLU A 20 47.22 5.93 -7.99
C GLU A 20 45.79 6.17 -8.47
N TRP A 21 44.81 6.18 -7.55
CA TRP A 21 43.40 6.33 -7.93
C TRP A 21 42.91 7.78 -7.85
N HIS A 22 42.87 8.45 -9.00
CA HIS A 22 42.53 9.87 -9.09
C HIS A 22 41.04 10.18 -9.31
N TRP A 23 40.11 9.21 -9.37
CA TRP A 23 38.67 9.51 -9.58
C TRP A 23 37.86 9.70 -8.29
N GLY A 24 38.50 9.53 -7.13
CA GLY A 24 37.83 9.58 -5.84
C GLY A 24 36.85 8.41 -5.60
N LEU A 25 36.20 8.44 -4.43
CA LEU A 25 35.35 7.33 -3.95
C LEU A 25 33.97 7.29 -4.61
N PHE A 26 33.50 8.40 -5.19
CA PHE A 26 32.17 8.45 -5.82
C PHE A 26 32.13 7.60 -7.10
N THR A 27 33.17 7.70 -7.94
CA THR A 27 33.31 6.87 -9.14
C THR A 27 33.37 5.37 -8.80
N LEU A 28 34.12 4.98 -7.76
CA LEU A 28 34.15 3.59 -7.30
C LEU A 28 32.77 3.10 -6.86
N LYS A 29 31.95 3.96 -6.24
CA LYS A 29 30.57 3.61 -5.85
C LYS A 29 29.72 3.30 -7.08
N ASN A 30 29.80 4.13 -8.11
CA ASN A 30 28.97 3.96 -9.29
C ASN A 30 29.41 2.74 -10.11
N VAL A 31 30.72 2.50 -10.23
CA VAL A 31 31.26 1.26 -10.83
C VAL A 31 30.81 0.03 -10.05
N MET A 32 30.79 0.07 -8.72
CA MET A 32 30.28 -1.03 -7.91
C MET A 32 28.78 -1.27 -8.11
N SER A 33 27.97 -0.22 -8.24
CA SER A 33 26.55 -0.35 -8.59
C SER A 33 26.37 -1.04 -9.95
N ALA A 34 27.16 -0.66 -10.96
CA ALA A 34 27.13 -1.30 -12.26
C ALA A 34 27.54 -2.79 -12.20
N LEU A 35 28.61 -3.11 -11.46
CA LEU A 35 29.04 -4.50 -11.26
C LEU A 35 27.99 -5.34 -10.54
N LEU A 36 27.35 -4.80 -9.49
CA LEU A 36 26.25 -5.47 -8.80
C LEU A 36 25.06 -5.72 -9.72
N ASP A 37 24.71 -4.76 -10.58
CA ASP A 37 23.64 -4.95 -11.57
C ASP A 37 24.00 -6.05 -12.59
N LEU A 38 25.24 -6.09 -13.09
CA LEU A 38 25.71 -7.15 -13.99
C LEU A 38 25.61 -8.53 -13.32
N LEU A 39 26.08 -8.67 -12.09
CA LEU A 39 26.00 -9.91 -11.31
C LEU A 39 24.55 -10.31 -11.02
N ARG A 40 23.69 -9.35 -10.67
CA ARG A 40 22.24 -9.57 -10.47
C ARG A 40 21.57 -10.08 -11.74
N ARG A 41 21.86 -9.47 -12.90
CA ARG A 41 21.36 -9.91 -14.20
C ARG A 41 21.84 -11.34 -14.50
N GLY A 42 23.11 -11.64 -14.27
CA GLY A 42 23.66 -13.00 -14.41
C GLY A 42 22.94 -14.04 -13.54
N VAL A 43 22.70 -13.74 -12.26
CA VAL A 43 21.95 -14.60 -11.33
C VAL A 43 20.52 -14.89 -11.83
N ALA A 44 19.89 -13.94 -12.53
CA ALA A 44 18.56 -14.12 -13.09
C ALA A 44 18.53 -15.11 -14.27
N LEU A 45 19.67 -15.34 -14.92
CA LEU A 45 19.81 -16.25 -16.06
C LEU A 45 20.16 -17.67 -15.67
N VAL A 46 20.51 -17.93 -14.41
CA VAL A 46 20.75 -19.31 -13.97
C VAL A 46 19.39 -20.00 -13.77
N PRO A 47 19.19 -21.21 -14.33
CA PRO A 47 18.03 -22.04 -14.07
C PRO A 47 17.84 -22.26 -12.56
N ALA A 48 16.60 -22.25 -12.10
CA ALA A 48 16.28 -22.41 -10.70
C ALA A 48 16.35 -23.89 -10.26
N ARG A 49 16.00 -24.82 -11.16
CA ARG A 49 16.38 -26.24 -11.03
C ARG A 49 17.82 -26.39 -11.48
N ARG A 50 18.72 -26.55 -10.52
CA ARG A 50 20.15 -26.57 -10.77
C ARG A 50 20.61 -28.01 -10.98
N SER A 51 21.17 -28.30 -12.15
CA SER A 51 22.00 -29.47 -12.42
C SER A 51 23.38 -29.25 -11.79
N GLU A 52 24.24 -30.27 -11.74
CA GLU A 52 25.60 -30.10 -11.20
C GLU A 52 26.38 -28.98 -11.91
N THR A 53 26.18 -28.82 -13.22
CA THR A 53 26.84 -27.78 -14.02
C THR A 53 26.27 -26.39 -13.73
N THR A 54 24.93 -26.22 -13.69
CA THR A 54 24.32 -24.92 -13.41
C THR A 54 24.44 -24.52 -11.94
N GLU A 55 24.56 -25.49 -11.02
CA GLU A 55 24.89 -25.25 -9.61
C GLU A 55 26.28 -24.63 -9.46
N ALA A 56 27.29 -25.12 -10.17
CA ALA A 56 28.64 -24.55 -10.12
C ALA A 56 28.65 -23.07 -10.56
N HIS A 57 27.93 -22.75 -11.64
CA HIS A 57 27.78 -21.36 -12.12
C HIS A 57 27.05 -20.48 -11.09
N TRP A 58 25.99 -20.99 -10.47
CA TRP A 58 25.28 -20.29 -9.40
C TRP A 58 26.21 -19.97 -8.23
N GLN A 59 26.94 -20.97 -7.72
CA GLN A 59 27.83 -20.80 -6.57
C GLN A 59 28.93 -19.77 -6.87
N ALA A 60 29.52 -19.82 -8.07
CA ALA A 60 30.52 -18.85 -8.49
C ALA A 60 29.96 -17.41 -8.54
N LEU A 61 28.76 -17.22 -9.10
CA LEU A 61 28.09 -15.91 -9.12
C LEU A 61 27.75 -15.41 -7.72
N MET A 62 27.25 -16.29 -6.84
CA MET A 62 26.93 -15.93 -5.46
C MET A 62 28.17 -15.56 -4.66
N GLN A 63 29.29 -16.25 -4.88
CA GLN A 63 30.57 -15.92 -4.28
C GLN A 63 31.08 -14.56 -4.78
N ALA A 64 31.03 -14.28 -6.09
CA ALA A 64 31.40 -12.98 -6.65
C ALA A 64 30.52 -11.85 -6.08
N ARG A 65 29.21 -12.09 -5.92
CA ARG A 65 28.27 -11.14 -5.34
C ARG A 65 28.52 -10.89 -3.85
N ARG A 66 28.92 -11.92 -3.10
CA ARG A 66 29.36 -11.78 -1.71
C ARG A 66 30.60 -10.88 -1.61
N THR A 67 31.62 -11.16 -2.43
CA THR A 67 32.82 -10.30 -2.52
C THR A 67 32.45 -8.87 -2.89
N ALA A 68 31.50 -8.67 -3.82
CA ALA A 68 31.02 -7.33 -4.19
C ALA A 68 30.41 -6.58 -2.99
N TYR A 69 29.58 -7.23 -2.17
CA TYR A 69 29.01 -6.61 -0.97
C TYR A 69 30.05 -6.31 0.12
N ASP A 70 31.07 -7.16 0.26
CA ASP A 70 32.20 -6.89 1.16
C ASP A 70 32.95 -5.62 0.72
N LEU A 71 33.18 -5.45 -0.59
CA LEU A 71 33.77 -4.25 -1.18
C LEU A 71 32.88 -3.00 -1.02
N VAL A 72 31.57 -3.12 -1.20
CA VAL A 72 30.62 -2.02 -0.93
C VAL A 72 30.66 -1.61 0.54
N THR A 73 30.81 -2.56 1.46
CA THR A 73 30.94 -2.28 2.90
C THR A 73 32.23 -1.50 3.19
N LYS A 74 33.37 -1.93 2.61
CA LYS A 74 34.64 -1.19 2.69
C LYS A 74 34.49 0.23 2.13
N LEU A 75 33.90 0.36 0.94
CA LEU A 75 33.70 1.65 0.28
C LEU A 75 32.80 2.59 1.10
N THR A 76 31.72 2.06 1.68
CA THR A 76 30.78 2.82 2.50
C THR A 76 31.46 3.34 3.77
N ARG A 77 32.34 2.54 4.38
CA ARG A 77 33.17 2.98 5.51
C ARG A 77 34.07 4.14 5.11
N LEU A 78 34.78 4.05 3.98
CA LEU A 78 35.64 5.13 3.50
C LEU A 78 34.86 6.40 3.14
N ARG A 79 33.68 6.25 2.51
CA ARG A 79 32.78 7.37 2.19
C ARG A 79 32.24 8.06 3.43
N ARG A 80 32.01 7.32 4.51
CA ARG A 80 31.61 7.90 5.79
C ARG A 80 32.71 8.76 6.38
N LEU A 81 33.95 8.24 6.41
CA LEU A 81 35.11 9.02 6.87
C LEU A 81 35.33 10.29 6.03
N ASP A 82 35.22 10.17 4.71
CA ASP A 82 35.30 11.29 3.76
C ASP A 82 34.23 12.35 4.04
N HIS A 83 32.97 11.92 4.19
CA HIS A 83 31.86 12.82 4.48
C HIS A 83 32.00 13.52 5.84
N ASP A 84 32.26 12.75 6.90
CA ASP A 84 32.34 13.26 8.28
C ASP A 84 33.48 14.29 8.39
N TYR A 85 34.64 14.02 7.79
CA TYR A 85 35.75 14.99 7.77
C TYR A 85 35.37 16.31 7.11
N TRP A 86 34.80 16.26 5.90
CA TRP A 86 34.46 17.49 5.19
C TRP A 86 33.28 18.24 5.83
N LEU A 87 32.38 17.52 6.52
CA LEU A 87 31.30 18.13 7.30
C LEU A 87 31.85 18.88 8.52
N ASP A 88 32.73 18.24 9.28
CA ASP A 88 33.35 18.80 10.47
C ASP A 88 34.23 20.00 10.10
N ARG A 89 35.14 19.82 9.15
CA ARG A 89 36.00 20.90 8.65
C ARG A 89 35.20 22.00 7.98
N GLY A 90 34.16 21.68 7.22
CA GLY A 90 33.25 22.67 6.64
C GLY A 90 32.63 23.57 7.70
N THR A 91 32.16 22.98 8.81
CA THR A 91 31.56 23.70 9.93
C THR A 91 32.58 24.60 10.63
N GLU A 92 33.79 24.09 10.89
CA GLU A 92 34.86 24.83 11.56
C GLU A 92 35.42 25.98 10.69
N LEU A 93 35.52 25.77 9.38
CA LEU A 93 36.10 26.73 8.44
C LEU A 93 35.08 27.75 7.92
N ALA A 94 33.78 27.48 8.00
CA ALA A 94 32.70 28.37 7.55
C ALA A 94 32.87 29.84 7.98
N PRO A 95 33.10 30.18 9.28
CA PRO A 95 33.24 31.58 9.69
C PRO A 95 34.51 32.24 9.14
N VAL A 96 35.56 31.46 8.86
CA VAL A 96 36.82 31.96 8.31
C VAL A 96 36.67 32.20 6.81
N LEU A 97 36.07 31.26 6.08
CA LEU A 97 35.79 31.40 4.65
C LEU A 97 34.85 32.57 4.38
N ALA A 98 33.79 32.74 5.18
CA ALA A 98 32.88 33.88 5.08
C ALA A 98 33.53 35.24 5.39
N LYS A 99 34.67 35.28 6.09
CA LYS A 99 35.47 36.51 6.28
C LYS A 99 36.38 36.79 5.09
N LEU A 100 36.98 35.74 4.52
CA LEU A 100 37.83 35.84 3.32
C LEU A 100 37.03 36.25 2.08
N GLU A 101 35.79 35.78 1.94
CA GLU A 101 34.89 36.22 0.85
C GLU A 101 34.54 37.72 0.93
N ARG A 102 34.58 38.30 2.14
CA ARG A 102 34.26 39.71 2.42
C ARG A 102 35.47 40.65 2.41
N GLY A 103 36.69 40.14 2.33
CA GLY A 103 37.91 40.94 2.30
C GLY A 103 39.05 40.19 1.63
N GLY A 104 39.71 40.81 0.64
CA GLY A 104 40.60 40.19 -0.37
C GLY A 104 41.83 39.43 0.14
N GLY A 105 41.61 38.33 0.86
CA GLY A 105 42.61 37.40 1.39
C GLY A 105 42.88 36.21 0.47
N ASP A 106 42.59 36.33 -0.83
CA ASP A 106 42.70 35.24 -1.81
C ASP A 106 44.08 34.60 -1.88
N ALA A 107 45.14 35.35 -1.54
CA ALA A 107 46.51 34.85 -1.54
C ALA A 107 46.77 33.71 -0.55
N GLN A 108 45.97 33.57 0.53
CA GLN A 108 46.15 32.54 1.56
C GLN A 108 45.30 31.27 1.31
N LEU A 109 44.32 31.33 0.40
CA LEU A 109 43.42 30.21 0.10
C LEU A 109 44.15 28.95 -0.40
N PRO A 110 45.17 29.04 -1.28
CA PRO A 110 45.85 27.85 -1.79
C PRO A 110 46.60 27.05 -0.71
N ASP A 111 47.30 27.73 0.19
CA ASP A 111 48.05 27.08 1.27
C ASP A 111 47.11 26.48 2.32
N ARG A 112 45.99 27.16 2.59
CA ARG A 112 44.95 26.64 3.48
C ARG A 112 44.29 25.40 2.88
N LEU A 113 43.89 25.45 1.61
CA LEU A 113 43.36 24.30 0.88
C LEU A 113 44.35 23.14 0.96
N ARG A 114 45.63 23.35 0.61
CA ARG A 114 46.67 22.32 0.67
C ARG A 114 46.80 21.68 2.06
N THR A 115 46.67 22.47 3.13
CA THR A 115 46.69 21.97 4.51
C THR A 115 45.51 21.06 4.80
N GLU A 116 44.29 21.48 4.42
CA GLU A 116 43.09 20.65 4.57
C GLU A 116 43.15 19.37 3.72
N LEU A 117 43.70 19.44 2.50
CA LEU A 117 43.89 18.26 1.64
C LEU A 117 44.88 17.27 2.26
N ARG A 118 45.99 17.75 2.83
CA ARG A 118 46.94 16.88 3.53
C ARG A 118 46.32 16.19 4.72
N GLY A 119 45.56 16.93 5.54
CA GLY A 119 44.82 16.37 6.67
C GLY A 119 43.86 15.27 6.21
N TRP A 120 43.14 15.52 5.12
CA TRP A 120 42.22 14.54 4.53
C TRP A 120 42.94 13.29 4.03
N VAL A 121 44.03 13.43 3.24
CA VAL A 121 44.80 12.28 2.75
C VAL A 121 45.37 11.46 3.90
N ALA A 122 45.88 12.12 4.96
CA ALA A 122 46.47 11.45 6.12
C ALA A 122 45.48 10.55 6.88
N MET A 123 44.17 10.82 6.82
CA MET A 123 43.16 9.92 7.39
C MET A 123 43.13 8.54 6.72
N PHE A 124 43.46 8.50 5.44
CA PHE A 124 43.39 7.31 4.59
C PHE A 124 44.77 6.69 4.31
N ASP A 125 45.83 7.48 4.41
CA ASP A 125 47.22 7.07 4.21
C ASP A 125 48.10 7.69 5.29
N GLN A 126 48.18 7.03 6.45
CA GLN A 126 48.98 7.47 7.59
C GLN A 126 50.50 7.46 7.31
N ALA A 127 50.93 6.86 6.20
CA ALA A 127 52.34 6.81 5.80
C ALA A 127 52.78 8.04 4.98
N LEU A 128 51.89 8.99 4.71
CA LEU A 128 52.25 10.24 4.01
C LEU A 128 53.05 11.15 4.94
N GLY A 129 54.36 11.29 4.68
CA GLY A 129 55.23 12.20 5.44
C GLY A 129 54.97 13.68 5.16
N ASP A 130 55.29 14.56 6.12
CA ASP A 130 54.99 16.00 6.10
C ASP A 130 55.55 16.79 4.90
N GLY A 131 56.56 16.25 4.23
CA GLY A 131 57.21 16.83 3.04
C GLY A 131 56.86 16.18 1.70
N ALA A 132 56.00 15.15 1.69
CA ALA A 132 55.64 14.45 0.46
C ALA A 132 54.69 15.28 -0.44
N SER A 133 54.79 15.08 -1.75
CA SER A 133 53.81 15.62 -2.70
C SER A 133 52.43 15.03 -2.41
N LEU A 134 51.40 15.86 -2.53
CA LEU A 134 50.01 15.41 -2.42
C LEU A 134 49.71 14.41 -3.53
N ARG A 135 49.13 13.26 -3.15
CA ARG A 135 48.75 12.17 -4.04
C ARG A 135 47.47 11.50 -3.53
N PRO A 136 46.74 10.77 -4.37
CA PRO A 136 45.56 10.05 -3.91
C PRO A 136 45.90 9.04 -2.80
N PRO A 137 45.01 8.83 -1.82
CA PRO A 137 45.25 7.82 -0.79
C PRO A 137 45.45 6.42 -1.36
N ARG A 138 46.47 5.70 -0.88
CA ARG A 138 46.74 4.31 -1.28
C ARG A 138 45.55 3.38 -1.06
N ALA A 139 44.75 3.63 -0.02
CA ALA A 139 43.53 2.88 0.25
C ALA A 139 42.53 2.91 -0.93
N PHE A 140 42.52 3.98 -1.72
CA PHE A 140 41.62 4.10 -2.87
C PHE A 140 42.14 3.30 -4.06
N ALA A 141 43.44 3.34 -4.31
CA ALA A 141 44.11 2.49 -5.30
C ALA A 141 43.95 1.00 -5.00
N ALA A 142 44.16 0.59 -3.75
CA ALA A 142 43.94 -0.78 -3.31
C ALA A 142 42.48 -1.23 -3.52
N LEU A 143 41.51 -0.37 -3.15
CA LEU A 143 40.10 -0.67 -3.37
C LEU A 143 39.75 -0.76 -4.86
N ALA A 144 40.29 0.14 -5.70
CA ALA A 144 40.13 0.08 -7.15
C ALA A 144 40.69 -1.23 -7.72
N GLN A 145 41.86 -1.67 -7.25
CA GLN A 145 42.44 -2.95 -7.66
C GLN A 145 41.53 -4.13 -7.30
N GLU A 146 41.06 -4.22 -6.05
CA GLU A 146 40.15 -5.30 -5.62
C GLU A 146 38.84 -5.31 -6.46
N ILE A 147 38.28 -4.14 -6.77
CA ILE A 147 37.09 -4.00 -7.62
C ILE A 147 37.36 -4.46 -9.05
N GLY A 148 38.50 -4.06 -9.60
CA GLY A 148 38.92 -4.40 -10.95
C GLY A 148 39.18 -5.90 -11.14
N GLU A 149 39.83 -6.53 -10.16
CA GLU A 149 40.04 -7.98 -10.12
C GLU A 149 38.70 -8.74 -10.07
N LEU A 150 37.77 -8.30 -9.21
CA LEU A 150 36.43 -8.89 -9.15
C LEU A 150 35.67 -8.72 -10.48
N PHE A 151 35.76 -7.55 -11.10
CA PHE A 151 35.13 -7.29 -12.38
C PHE A 151 35.66 -8.24 -13.47
N LEU A 152 36.98 -8.35 -13.63
CA LEU A 152 37.59 -9.26 -14.61
C LEU A 152 37.23 -10.72 -14.34
N ALA A 153 37.24 -11.15 -13.08
CA ALA A 153 36.83 -12.51 -12.69
C ALA A 153 35.34 -12.78 -12.98
N SER A 154 34.49 -11.74 -12.93
CA SER A 154 33.05 -11.86 -13.20
C SER A 154 32.72 -11.98 -14.68
N MET A 155 33.54 -11.43 -15.58
CA MET A 155 33.28 -11.46 -17.03
C MET A 155 33.10 -12.88 -17.61
N PRO A 156 34.00 -13.85 -17.38
CA PRO A 156 33.81 -15.22 -17.88
C PRO A 156 32.59 -15.90 -17.26
N LEU A 157 32.29 -15.64 -15.97
CA LEU A 157 31.10 -16.20 -15.31
C LEU A 157 29.82 -15.74 -16.01
N LEU A 158 29.72 -14.44 -16.30
CA LEU A 158 28.55 -13.86 -16.97
C LEU A 158 28.41 -14.35 -18.42
N ARG A 159 29.53 -14.56 -19.14
CA ARG A 159 29.51 -15.16 -20.48
C ARG A 159 29.04 -16.61 -20.46
N ASN A 160 29.53 -17.42 -19.53
CA ASN A 160 29.12 -18.82 -19.40
C ASN A 160 27.61 -18.93 -19.12
N VAL A 161 27.08 -18.04 -18.30
CA VAL A 161 25.67 -18.03 -17.95
C VAL A 161 24.79 -17.52 -19.11
N LEU A 162 25.26 -16.53 -19.89
CA LEU A 162 24.60 -16.16 -21.15
C LEU A 162 24.54 -17.33 -22.14
N ALA A 163 25.58 -18.15 -22.18
CA ALA A 163 25.63 -19.33 -23.05
C ALA A 163 24.63 -20.43 -22.64
N LEU A 164 24.04 -20.36 -21.44
CA LEU A 164 22.95 -21.28 -21.04
C LEU A 164 21.65 -21.04 -21.84
N GLY A 165 21.51 -19.90 -22.52
CA GLY A 165 20.39 -19.64 -23.42
C GLY A 165 19.01 -19.62 -22.74
N VAL A 166 18.95 -19.30 -21.45
CA VAL A 166 17.69 -19.13 -20.71
C VAL A 166 16.86 -18.01 -21.36
N SER A 167 15.53 -18.15 -21.40
CA SER A 167 14.66 -17.16 -22.04
C SER A 167 14.48 -15.88 -21.18
N PRO A 168 14.53 -14.67 -21.79
CA PRO A 168 14.49 -13.40 -21.07
C PRO A 168 13.08 -12.98 -20.63
N ARG A 169 12.99 -12.23 -19.52
CA ARG A 169 11.77 -11.65 -18.90
C ARG A 169 10.95 -10.71 -19.81
N ARG A 170 11.56 -10.13 -20.84
CA ARG A 170 10.92 -9.21 -21.80
C ARG A 170 11.47 -9.49 -23.20
N ALA A 171 10.72 -9.07 -24.22
CA ALA A 171 11.11 -9.15 -25.62
C ALA A 171 12.42 -8.43 -25.98
N GLU A 172 13.00 -7.63 -25.05
CA GLU A 172 14.34 -7.06 -25.23
C GLU A 172 15.40 -8.10 -24.92
N PRO A 173 15.99 -8.73 -25.94
CA PRO A 173 16.66 -10.00 -25.81
C PRO A 173 18.09 -9.78 -25.37
N TYR A 174 18.37 -9.69 -24.07
CA TYR A 174 19.74 -9.53 -23.54
C TYR A 174 20.57 -8.41 -24.19
N ALA A 175 19.92 -7.53 -24.95
CA ALA A 175 20.55 -6.59 -25.87
C ALA A 175 21.30 -5.50 -25.09
N GLU A 176 21.04 -5.40 -23.79
CA GLU A 176 21.89 -4.67 -22.87
C GLU A 176 22.99 -5.55 -22.27
N LEU A 177 22.73 -6.74 -21.71
CA LEU A 177 23.79 -7.48 -20.99
C LEU A 177 24.88 -8.02 -21.91
N SER A 178 24.54 -8.69 -23.02
CA SER A 178 25.57 -9.20 -23.94
C SER A 178 26.34 -8.06 -24.60
N THR A 179 25.63 -6.99 -24.99
CA THR A 179 26.24 -5.75 -25.51
C THR A 179 27.12 -5.06 -24.48
N LEU A 180 26.65 -4.94 -23.23
CA LEU A 180 27.43 -4.39 -22.12
C LEU A 180 28.65 -5.24 -21.87
N LEU A 181 28.55 -6.58 -21.82
CA LEU A 181 29.72 -7.44 -21.65
C LEU A 181 30.69 -7.37 -22.82
N ASN A 182 30.19 -7.24 -24.07
CA ASN A 182 31.04 -7.06 -25.25
C ASN A 182 31.75 -5.71 -25.23
N PHE A 183 31.06 -4.66 -24.76
CA PHE A 183 31.67 -3.35 -24.54
C PHE A 183 32.67 -3.41 -23.38
N LEU A 184 32.31 -4.00 -22.24
CA LEU A 184 33.05 -3.91 -20.98
C LEU A 184 34.23 -4.87 -20.87
N ALA A 185 34.19 -6.03 -21.53
CA ALA A 185 35.26 -7.02 -21.47
C ALA A 185 36.24 -6.84 -22.66
N PRO A 186 37.44 -6.24 -22.44
CA PRO A 186 38.46 -6.14 -23.47
C PRO A 186 38.98 -7.53 -23.88
N VAL A 187 39.47 -7.65 -25.12
CA VAL A 187 40.13 -8.86 -25.65
C VAL A 187 41.52 -8.45 -26.16
N PRO A 188 42.63 -8.95 -25.58
CA PRO A 188 42.70 -9.82 -24.40
C PRO A 188 42.21 -9.12 -23.12
N ALA A 189 41.87 -9.91 -22.10
CA ALA A 189 41.44 -9.38 -20.80
C ALA A 189 42.62 -8.67 -20.12
N ASP A 190 42.57 -7.34 -20.17
CA ASP A 190 43.53 -6.45 -19.54
C ASP A 190 42.80 -5.53 -18.57
N LEU A 191 43.38 -5.36 -17.39
CA LEU A 191 42.76 -4.60 -16.31
C LEU A 191 42.74 -3.11 -16.63
N HIS A 192 43.79 -2.58 -17.23
CA HIS A 192 43.84 -1.16 -17.61
C HIS A 192 42.78 -0.84 -18.67
N ALA A 193 42.70 -1.66 -19.73
CA ALA A 193 41.66 -1.53 -20.75
C ALA A 193 40.24 -1.67 -20.19
N ALA A 194 40.02 -2.57 -19.22
CA ALA A 194 38.71 -2.73 -18.57
C ALA A 194 38.29 -1.45 -17.82
N TRP A 195 39.21 -0.85 -17.06
CA TRP A 195 38.96 0.42 -16.37
C TRP A 195 38.70 1.56 -17.32
N GLN A 196 39.44 1.67 -18.42
CA GLN A 196 39.19 2.69 -19.43
C GLN A 196 37.74 2.63 -19.95
N ARG A 197 37.21 1.42 -20.17
CA ARG A 197 35.83 1.23 -20.65
C ARG A 197 34.78 1.48 -19.56
N LEU A 198 35.01 1.02 -18.33
CA LEU A 198 34.14 1.31 -17.18
C LEU A 198 34.05 2.80 -16.89
N LEU A 199 35.17 3.50 -16.90
CA LEU A 199 35.23 4.95 -16.69
C LEU A 199 34.58 5.71 -17.84
N THR A 200 34.75 5.24 -19.08
CA THR A 200 34.03 5.80 -20.23
C THR A 200 32.52 5.68 -20.04
N LEU A 201 32.04 4.50 -19.64
CA LEU A 201 30.62 4.28 -19.35
C LEU A 201 30.12 5.21 -18.25
N GLU A 202 30.87 5.33 -17.15
CA GLU A 202 30.54 6.19 -16.03
C GLU A 202 30.47 7.67 -16.41
N VAL A 203 31.46 8.18 -17.15
CA VAL A 203 31.49 9.58 -17.62
C VAL A 203 30.29 9.86 -18.52
N VAL A 204 29.95 8.93 -19.43
CA VAL A 204 28.77 9.07 -20.29
C VAL A 204 27.49 9.05 -19.46
N HIS A 205 27.30 8.07 -18.57
CA HIS A 205 26.11 8.00 -17.72
C HIS A 205 25.92 9.27 -16.88
N TYR A 206 26.99 9.75 -16.25
CA TYR A 206 26.96 10.97 -15.45
C TYR A 206 26.64 12.22 -16.30
N ALA A 207 27.27 12.37 -17.47
CA ALA A 207 27.07 13.53 -18.34
C ALA A 207 25.65 13.63 -18.90
N PHE A 208 25.01 12.48 -19.17
CA PHE A 208 23.65 12.42 -19.68
C PHE A 208 22.59 12.39 -18.56
N GLY A 209 22.99 12.51 -17.29
CA GLY A 209 22.07 12.52 -16.16
C GLY A 209 21.32 11.21 -15.98
N ALA A 210 21.90 10.09 -16.40
CA ALA A 210 21.32 8.78 -16.14
C ALA A 210 21.38 8.53 -14.62
N ASP A 211 20.23 8.21 -14.02
CA ASP A 211 20.18 7.83 -12.61
C ASP A 211 21.09 6.62 -12.38
N VAL A 212 21.92 6.69 -11.31
CA VAL A 212 22.74 5.55 -10.90
C VAL A 212 21.79 4.39 -10.58
N THR A 213 21.85 3.34 -11.39
CA THR A 213 21.04 2.13 -11.19
C THR A 213 21.34 1.56 -9.81
N GLN A 214 20.37 1.66 -8.89
CA GLN A 214 20.47 0.92 -7.64
C GLN A 214 20.19 -0.56 -7.91
N ASP A 215 20.85 -1.46 -7.17
CA ASP A 215 20.66 -2.92 -7.25
C ASP A 215 19.21 -3.37 -6.89
N GLN A 216 18.33 -2.43 -6.55
CA GLN A 216 16.95 -2.69 -6.19
C GLN A 216 16.01 -2.46 -7.37
N TYR A 217 15.53 -3.55 -7.96
CA TYR A 217 14.41 -3.52 -8.90
C TYR A 217 13.10 -3.41 -8.12
N LEU A 218 12.39 -2.29 -8.28
CA LEU A 218 11.05 -2.10 -7.76
C LEU A 218 10.05 -2.24 -8.90
N GLU A 219 9.16 -3.23 -8.77
CA GLU A 219 8.01 -3.36 -9.66
C GLU A 219 6.80 -2.69 -9.02
N LEU A 220 6.21 -1.72 -9.73
CA LEU A 220 4.99 -1.07 -9.27
C LEU A 220 3.78 -1.85 -9.76
N ILE A 221 2.96 -2.28 -8.80
CA ILE A 221 1.82 -3.13 -9.03
C ILE A 221 0.56 -2.38 -8.55
N GLN A 222 -0.30 -2.01 -9.50
CA GLN A 222 -1.58 -1.37 -9.22
C GLN A 222 -2.61 -2.37 -8.69
N PHE A 223 -3.21 -2.10 -7.53
CA PHE A 223 -4.42 -2.77 -7.06
C PHE A 223 -5.64 -1.92 -7.42
N SER A 224 -6.67 -2.52 -8.00
CA SER A 224 -7.87 -1.81 -8.47
C SER A 224 -9.11 -2.64 -8.19
N ALA A 225 -10.19 -1.98 -7.77
CA ALA A 225 -11.50 -2.60 -7.66
C ALA A 225 -12.28 -2.61 -8.99
N ASN A 226 -11.78 -1.92 -10.03
CA ASN A 226 -12.33 -1.94 -11.39
C ASN A 226 -11.83 -3.15 -12.18
N VAL A 227 -11.98 -4.35 -11.61
CA VAL A 227 -11.61 -5.62 -12.24
C VAL A 227 -12.81 -6.57 -12.24
N PRO A 228 -13.01 -7.40 -13.27
CA PRO A 228 -14.04 -8.43 -13.24
C PRO A 228 -13.74 -9.50 -12.18
N THR A 229 -14.78 -10.05 -11.56
CA THR A 229 -14.68 -11.23 -10.70
C THR A 229 -14.82 -12.50 -11.54
N ALA A 230 -14.18 -13.60 -11.14
CA ALA A 230 -14.07 -14.81 -11.96
C ALA A 230 -15.45 -15.42 -12.31
N PHE A 231 -16.38 -15.40 -11.36
CA PHE A 231 -17.74 -15.89 -11.56
C PHE A 231 -18.71 -14.84 -12.16
N GLY A 232 -18.23 -13.66 -12.54
CA GLY A 232 -19.07 -12.51 -12.93
C GLY A 232 -19.69 -11.80 -11.73
N GLY A 233 -20.61 -10.86 -11.98
CA GLY A 233 -21.17 -9.97 -10.96
C GLY A 233 -20.83 -8.50 -11.23
N PRO A 234 -20.97 -7.61 -10.23
CA PRO A 234 -20.56 -6.21 -10.35
C PRO A 234 -19.08 -6.08 -10.71
N SER A 235 -18.75 -5.28 -11.72
CA SER A 235 -17.38 -5.07 -12.20
C SER A 235 -16.88 -3.63 -12.00
N GLN A 236 -17.80 -2.69 -11.82
CA GLN A 236 -17.47 -1.27 -11.62
C GLN A 236 -17.36 -0.93 -10.13
N LEU A 237 -16.44 -0.03 -9.81
CA LEU A 237 -16.14 0.43 -8.46
C LEU A 237 -17.39 0.81 -7.64
N ASP A 238 -18.30 1.57 -8.25
CA ASP A 238 -19.50 2.13 -7.62
C ASP A 238 -20.65 1.14 -7.43
N GLN A 239 -20.57 -0.01 -8.11
CA GLN A 239 -21.48 -1.15 -7.94
C GLN A 239 -20.93 -2.15 -6.92
N LYS A 240 -19.59 -2.27 -6.86
CA LYS A 240 -18.89 -3.19 -5.96
C LYS A 240 -18.77 -2.64 -4.54
N LEU A 241 -18.31 -1.39 -4.40
CA LEU A 241 -17.89 -0.84 -3.13
C LEU A 241 -18.84 0.26 -2.67
N ALA A 242 -19.56 0.01 -1.58
CA ALA A 242 -20.40 1.04 -0.98
C ALA A 242 -19.52 2.12 -0.30
N GLY A 243 -18.30 1.76 0.10
CA GLY A 243 -17.42 2.60 0.90
C GLY A 243 -16.80 3.78 0.18
N VAL A 244 -16.75 3.79 -1.15
CA VAL A 244 -16.20 4.93 -1.92
C VAL A 244 -17.00 6.22 -1.74
N GLN A 245 -18.24 6.10 -1.28
CA GLN A 245 -19.08 7.24 -0.91
C GLN A 245 -18.45 8.05 0.23
N VAL A 246 -18.80 9.34 0.30
CA VAL A 246 -18.36 10.24 1.38
C VAL A 246 -16.83 10.23 1.54
N ALA A 247 -16.10 10.43 0.43
CA ALA A 247 -14.63 10.43 0.40
C ALA A 247 -13.99 9.16 1.02
N HIS A 248 -14.49 7.97 0.62
CA HIS A 248 -14.03 6.66 1.10
C HIS A 248 -14.43 6.29 2.54
N PHE A 249 -15.38 7.01 3.15
CA PHE A 249 -15.90 6.70 4.50
C PHE A 249 -17.28 6.03 4.50
N GLY A 250 -17.86 5.74 3.34
CA GLY A 250 -19.20 5.14 3.24
C GLY A 250 -19.33 3.84 4.04
N ALA A 251 -18.30 2.99 4.03
CA ALA A 251 -18.30 1.66 4.65
C ALA A 251 -18.41 1.70 6.18
N PHE A 252 -18.30 2.88 6.81
CA PHE A 252 -18.54 3.04 8.24
C PHE A 252 -20.01 3.22 8.61
N TYR A 253 -20.88 3.46 7.61
CA TYR A 253 -22.30 3.66 7.82
C TYR A 253 -23.02 2.34 8.19
N LYS A 254 -22.83 1.28 7.40
CA LYS A 254 -23.46 -0.05 7.59
C LYS A 254 -22.43 -1.15 7.79
N ARG A 255 -22.74 -2.13 8.64
CA ARG A 255 -21.87 -3.29 8.86
C ARG A 255 -21.78 -4.12 7.59
N SER A 256 -22.90 -4.33 6.91
CA SER A 256 -22.99 -5.04 5.63
C SER A 256 -22.15 -4.38 4.54
N TRP A 257 -22.09 -3.05 4.48
CA TRP A 257 -21.24 -2.33 3.52
C TRP A 257 -19.77 -2.62 3.76
N ARG A 258 -19.32 -2.61 5.02
CA ARG A 258 -17.93 -2.96 5.36
C ARG A 258 -17.59 -4.40 4.99
N ILE A 259 -18.46 -5.35 5.30
CA ILE A 259 -18.23 -6.76 4.99
C ILE A 259 -18.26 -7.00 3.48
N ASN A 260 -19.15 -6.33 2.75
CA ASN A 260 -19.18 -6.35 1.29
C ASN A 260 -17.86 -5.82 0.69
N ASP A 261 -17.41 -4.65 1.13
CA ASP A 261 -16.18 -4.04 0.63
C ASP A 261 -14.94 -4.89 0.97
N TRP A 262 -14.95 -5.52 2.15
CA TRP A 262 -13.93 -6.48 2.55
C TRP A 262 -13.90 -7.72 1.65
N MET A 263 -15.07 -8.31 1.36
CA MET A 263 -15.21 -9.44 0.45
C MET A 263 -14.65 -9.09 -0.94
N PHE A 264 -15.06 -7.96 -1.52
CA PHE A 264 -14.52 -7.52 -2.82
C PHE A 264 -13.03 -7.21 -2.76
N GLY A 265 -12.53 -6.62 -1.67
CA GLY A 265 -11.10 -6.44 -1.45
C GLY A 265 -10.32 -7.76 -1.47
N ARG A 266 -10.87 -8.84 -0.90
CA ARG A 266 -10.28 -10.19 -0.98
C ARG A 266 -10.35 -10.76 -2.40
N LEU A 267 -11.48 -10.62 -3.09
CA LEU A 267 -11.66 -11.12 -4.46
C LEU A 267 -10.69 -10.44 -5.43
N ASP A 268 -10.63 -9.11 -5.40
CA ASP A 268 -9.80 -8.30 -6.30
C ASP A 268 -8.31 -8.38 -5.91
N GLY A 269 -8.00 -8.50 -4.61
CA GLY A 269 -6.64 -8.72 -4.13
C GLY A 269 -6.08 -10.09 -4.53
N ALA A 270 -6.91 -11.14 -4.50
CA ALA A 270 -6.51 -12.48 -4.94
C ALA A 270 -6.12 -12.50 -6.42
N GLU A 271 -6.86 -11.79 -7.26
CA GLU A 271 -6.55 -11.66 -8.70
C GLU A 271 -5.13 -11.13 -8.92
N ARG A 272 -4.77 -10.06 -8.20
CA ARG A 272 -3.47 -9.43 -8.36
C ARG A 272 -2.34 -10.29 -7.81
N ILE A 273 -2.56 -10.94 -6.66
CA ILE A 273 -1.58 -11.85 -6.07
C ILE A 273 -1.31 -13.04 -7.00
N ILE A 274 -2.34 -13.63 -7.61
CA ILE A 274 -2.16 -14.76 -8.53
C ILE A 274 -1.36 -14.34 -9.77
N ARG A 275 -1.60 -13.16 -10.34
CA ARG A 275 -0.79 -12.66 -11.46
C ARG A 275 0.69 -12.47 -11.09
N ILE A 276 0.99 -12.09 -9.85
CA ILE A 276 2.37 -11.97 -9.36
C ILE A 276 3.02 -13.35 -9.20
N LEU A 277 2.27 -14.32 -8.66
CA LEU A 277 2.79 -15.66 -8.38
C LEU A 277 2.98 -16.50 -9.64
N LEU A 278 2.09 -16.36 -10.64
CA LEU A 278 2.16 -17.02 -11.93
C LEU A 278 2.95 -16.20 -12.96
N ASP A 279 4.13 -15.73 -12.56
CA ASP A 279 5.05 -15.02 -13.45
C ASP A 279 5.65 -16.00 -14.49
N PRO A 280 5.44 -15.78 -15.80
CA PRO A 280 5.98 -16.66 -16.85
C PRO A 280 7.49 -16.84 -16.76
N SER A 281 8.23 -15.78 -16.43
CA SER A 281 9.70 -15.83 -16.31
C SER A 281 10.14 -16.74 -15.19
N ARG A 282 9.46 -16.68 -14.04
CA ARG A 282 9.73 -17.57 -12.92
C ARG A 282 9.43 -19.03 -13.26
N LEU A 283 8.34 -19.28 -13.99
CA LEU A 283 8.01 -20.63 -14.44
C LEU A 283 9.03 -21.17 -15.44
N ALA A 284 9.44 -20.37 -16.44
CA ALA A 284 10.50 -20.76 -17.38
C ALA A 284 11.82 -21.07 -16.66
N ARG A 285 12.19 -20.30 -15.64
CA ARG A 285 13.39 -20.59 -14.84
C ARG A 285 13.29 -21.87 -14.03
N LEU A 286 12.10 -22.24 -13.57
CA LEU A 286 11.88 -23.42 -12.72
C LEU A 286 11.61 -24.70 -13.51
N TYR A 287 10.92 -24.58 -14.64
CA TYR A 287 10.33 -25.69 -15.37
C TYR A 287 10.59 -25.61 -16.88
N GLY A 288 11.23 -24.56 -17.36
CA GLY A 288 11.58 -24.41 -18.77
C GLY A 288 12.69 -25.38 -19.17
N ARG A 289 12.65 -25.80 -20.44
CA ARG A 289 13.63 -26.71 -21.01
C ARG A 289 14.98 -26.02 -21.24
N GLU A 290 16.07 -26.66 -20.79
CA GLU A 290 17.43 -26.21 -21.10
C GLU A 290 17.79 -26.49 -22.57
N PRO A 291 18.39 -25.54 -23.30
CA PRO A 291 18.86 -25.74 -24.68
C PRO A 291 19.82 -26.93 -24.79
N GLY A 292 19.59 -27.83 -25.76
CA GLY A 292 20.42 -29.02 -25.99
C GLY A 292 20.09 -30.24 -25.11
N SER A 293 19.15 -30.12 -24.19
CA SER A 293 18.68 -31.26 -23.38
C SER A 293 17.90 -32.26 -24.22
N ALA A 294 18.13 -33.56 -24.00
CA ALA A 294 17.31 -34.62 -24.58
C ALA A 294 15.83 -34.43 -24.17
N PRO A 295 14.86 -34.81 -25.03
CA PRO A 295 13.45 -34.75 -24.69
C PRO A 295 13.19 -35.56 -23.41
N GLN A 296 12.68 -34.92 -22.37
CA GLN A 296 12.20 -35.61 -21.16
C GLN A 296 10.76 -36.10 -21.39
N PRO A 297 10.36 -37.23 -20.77
CA PRO A 297 9.02 -37.78 -20.91
C PRO A 297 7.93 -36.85 -20.32
N ASP A 298 8.24 -36.11 -19.26
CA ASP A 298 7.36 -35.08 -18.69
C ASP A 298 7.80 -33.70 -19.17
N THR A 299 6.89 -32.97 -19.82
CA THR A 299 7.15 -31.60 -20.27
C THR A 299 7.11 -30.61 -19.08
N GLY A 300 7.72 -29.44 -19.26
CA GLY A 300 7.64 -28.35 -18.29
C GLY A 300 6.19 -27.91 -18.10
N ALA A 301 5.43 -27.86 -19.20
CA ALA A 301 4.00 -27.59 -19.17
C ALA A 301 3.22 -28.64 -18.37
N ASP A 302 3.47 -29.94 -18.57
CA ASP A 302 2.78 -31.01 -17.83
C ASP A 302 3.08 -30.95 -16.32
N THR A 303 4.32 -30.65 -15.95
CA THR A 303 4.71 -30.47 -14.55
C THR A 303 3.91 -29.32 -13.91
N VAL A 304 3.86 -28.16 -14.57
CA VAL A 304 3.11 -27.00 -14.05
C VAL A 304 1.61 -27.28 -14.02
N LEU A 305 1.05 -27.94 -15.03
CA LEU A 305 -0.36 -28.35 -15.04
C LEU A 305 -0.69 -29.28 -13.89
N ASN A 306 0.18 -30.24 -13.55
CA ASN A 306 -0.03 -31.14 -12.42
C ASN A 306 0.01 -30.39 -11.08
N LEU A 307 0.92 -29.43 -10.91
CA LEU A 307 0.98 -28.57 -9.73
C LEU A 307 -0.26 -27.68 -9.59
N LEU A 308 -0.68 -27.06 -10.70
CA LEU A 308 -1.92 -26.27 -10.75
C LEU A 308 -3.14 -27.14 -10.43
N ARG A 309 -3.18 -28.37 -10.94
CA ARG A 309 -4.27 -29.32 -10.68
C ARG A 309 -4.38 -29.61 -9.19
N GLY A 310 -3.25 -29.91 -8.55
CA GLY A 310 -3.20 -30.13 -7.10
C GLY A 310 -3.66 -28.89 -6.32
N ALA A 311 -3.16 -27.71 -6.68
CA ALA A 311 -3.58 -26.46 -6.04
C ALA A 311 -5.08 -26.16 -6.20
N VAL A 312 -5.67 -26.55 -7.33
CA VAL A 312 -7.08 -26.28 -7.65
C VAL A 312 -8.03 -27.34 -7.10
N LEU A 313 -7.63 -28.62 -7.05
CA LEU A 313 -8.54 -29.73 -6.73
C LEU A 313 -8.24 -30.41 -5.38
N ASP A 314 -7.00 -30.35 -4.88
CA ASP A 314 -6.68 -31.05 -3.64
C ASP A 314 -7.32 -30.36 -2.43
N GLY A 315 -7.60 -31.16 -1.40
CA GLY A 315 -8.16 -30.70 -0.13
C GLY A 315 -9.58 -30.13 -0.19
N ARG A 316 -10.35 -30.35 -1.27
CA ARG A 316 -11.77 -29.97 -1.33
C ARG A 316 -12.59 -30.85 -0.37
N ALA A 317 -13.21 -30.21 0.61
CA ALA A 317 -14.13 -30.90 1.53
C ALA A 317 -15.52 -31.18 0.92
N LEU A 318 -15.99 -30.32 0.01
CA LEU A 318 -17.34 -30.39 -0.56
C LEU A 318 -17.34 -31.03 -1.96
N PRO A 319 -18.12 -32.10 -2.19
CA PRO A 319 -18.20 -32.78 -3.49
C PRO A 319 -18.68 -31.87 -4.63
N ASP A 320 -19.65 -31.00 -4.38
CA ASP A 320 -20.18 -30.08 -5.42
C ASP A 320 -19.14 -29.06 -5.86
N ASP A 321 -18.31 -28.57 -4.93
CA ASP A 321 -17.20 -27.66 -5.26
C ASP A 321 -16.15 -28.37 -6.11
N LEU A 322 -15.83 -29.62 -5.76
CA LEU A 322 -14.91 -30.44 -6.54
C LEU A 322 -15.46 -30.70 -7.94
N ALA A 323 -16.75 -31.04 -8.07
CA ALA A 323 -17.40 -31.28 -9.35
C ALA A 323 -17.40 -30.04 -10.26
N LEU A 324 -17.73 -28.87 -9.70
CA LEU A 324 -17.68 -27.60 -10.44
C LEU A 324 -16.25 -27.29 -10.92
N LEU A 325 -15.27 -27.36 -10.02
CA LEU A 325 -13.87 -27.04 -10.36
C LEU A 325 -13.27 -28.05 -11.34
N GLN A 326 -13.63 -29.34 -11.24
CA GLN A 326 -13.23 -30.36 -12.20
C GLN A 326 -13.82 -30.07 -13.59
N SER A 327 -15.09 -29.71 -13.67
CA SER A 327 -15.72 -29.32 -14.94
C SER A 327 -15.05 -28.09 -15.57
N LEU A 328 -14.75 -27.06 -14.76
CA LEU A 328 -14.04 -25.86 -15.22
C LEU A 328 -12.60 -26.19 -15.67
N TRP A 329 -11.91 -27.06 -14.93
CA TRP A 329 -10.58 -27.55 -15.28
C TRP A 329 -10.58 -28.24 -16.64
N ASP A 330 -11.45 -29.22 -16.84
CA ASP A 330 -11.50 -30.00 -18.08
C ASP A 330 -11.83 -29.12 -19.29
N LYS A 331 -12.72 -28.15 -19.11
CA LYS A 331 -13.07 -27.16 -20.14
C LYS A 331 -11.88 -26.27 -20.51
N ARG A 332 -11.08 -25.83 -19.53
CA ARG A 332 -9.99 -24.86 -19.73
C ARG A 332 -8.64 -25.51 -20.05
N LEU A 333 -8.48 -26.80 -19.79
CA LEU A 333 -7.24 -27.54 -19.96
C LEU A 333 -6.57 -27.33 -21.34
N PRO A 334 -7.27 -27.35 -22.48
CA PRO A 334 -6.65 -27.10 -23.78
C PRO A 334 -6.10 -25.68 -23.94
N ALA A 335 -6.71 -24.69 -23.27
CA ALA A 335 -6.24 -23.31 -23.31
C ALA A 335 -5.05 -23.09 -22.38
N MET A 336 -5.10 -23.62 -21.14
CA MET A 336 -3.95 -23.59 -20.21
C MET A 336 -2.73 -24.29 -20.79
N ARG A 337 -2.92 -25.45 -21.45
CA ARG A 337 -1.82 -26.14 -22.13
C ARG A 337 -1.16 -25.27 -23.19
N ARG A 338 -1.95 -24.54 -24.01
CA ARG A 338 -1.42 -23.61 -25.01
C ARG A 338 -0.65 -22.46 -24.37
N GLU A 339 -1.12 -21.92 -23.25
CA GLU A 339 -0.40 -20.86 -22.52
C GLU A 339 0.96 -21.32 -22.00
N LEU A 340 1.11 -22.60 -21.65
CA LEU A 340 2.31 -23.15 -21.04
C LEU A 340 3.32 -23.71 -22.05
N VAL A 341 3.01 -23.68 -23.36
CA VAL A 341 3.91 -24.19 -24.43
C VAL A 341 5.30 -23.55 -24.39
N PHE A 342 5.42 -22.29 -23.96
CA PHE A 342 6.71 -21.58 -23.84
C PHE A 342 7.70 -22.23 -22.86
N LEU A 343 7.24 -23.14 -21.98
CA LEU A 343 8.13 -23.90 -21.12
C LEU A 343 8.89 -24.98 -21.90
N ASP A 344 8.33 -25.40 -23.03
CA ASP A 344 8.85 -26.50 -23.83
C ASP A 344 9.51 -26.02 -25.14
N THR A 345 9.14 -24.83 -25.61
CA THR A 345 9.67 -24.21 -26.83
C THR A 345 10.47 -22.94 -26.53
N ALA A 346 11.37 -22.56 -27.45
CA ALA A 346 12.19 -21.37 -27.33
C ALA A 346 11.51 -20.09 -27.89
N ASP A 347 10.18 -20.10 -28.05
CA ASP A 347 9.42 -19.10 -28.82
C ASP A 347 9.14 -17.79 -28.05
N GLY A 348 9.88 -17.55 -26.97
CA GLY A 348 9.77 -16.35 -26.13
C GLY A 348 8.77 -16.51 -24.98
N LEU A 349 8.86 -15.62 -23.99
CA LEU A 349 7.97 -15.62 -22.83
C LEU A 349 6.66 -14.88 -23.11
N PRO A 350 5.50 -15.44 -22.72
CA PRO A 350 4.26 -14.68 -22.72
C PRO A 350 4.32 -13.58 -21.65
N GLU A 351 3.52 -12.52 -21.82
CA GLU A 351 3.43 -11.47 -20.81
C GLU A 351 2.69 -11.96 -19.56
N GLN A 352 1.65 -12.78 -19.73
CA GLN A 352 0.75 -13.23 -18.67
C GLN A 352 0.18 -14.62 -19.02
N LEU A 353 -0.37 -15.31 -18.01
CA LEU A 353 -1.05 -16.61 -18.14
C LEU A 353 -2.53 -16.48 -17.73
N PRO A 354 -3.38 -15.83 -18.56
CA PRO A 354 -4.75 -15.49 -18.15
C PRO A 354 -5.61 -16.71 -17.81
N GLU A 355 -5.52 -17.82 -18.54
CA GLU A 355 -6.29 -19.04 -18.31
C GLU A 355 -5.79 -19.78 -17.06
N CYS A 356 -4.47 -19.93 -16.90
CA CYS A 356 -3.91 -20.53 -15.69
C CYS A 356 -4.28 -19.70 -14.45
N SER A 357 -4.20 -18.37 -14.56
CA SER A 357 -4.58 -17.44 -13.49
C SER A 357 -6.07 -17.53 -13.17
N ALA A 358 -6.94 -17.57 -14.20
CA ALA A 358 -8.38 -17.67 -14.03
C ALA A 358 -8.78 -18.96 -13.30
N MET A 359 -8.13 -20.10 -13.60
CA MET A 359 -8.44 -21.37 -12.94
C MET A 359 -8.14 -21.32 -11.43
N VAL A 360 -6.98 -20.79 -11.05
CA VAL A 360 -6.64 -20.61 -9.62
C VAL A 360 -7.54 -19.56 -8.97
N LEU A 361 -7.91 -18.51 -9.70
CA LEU A 361 -8.78 -17.45 -9.21
C LEU A 361 -10.20 -17.96 -8.93
N GLU A 362 -10.79 -18.77 -9.80
CA GLU A 362 -12.10 -19.39 -9.59
C GLU A 362 -12.11 -20.24 -8.33
N ARG A 363 -11.04 -21.03 -8.11
CA ARG A 363 -10.86 -21.80 -6.87
C ARG A 363 -10.85 -20.88 -5.64
N LEU A 364 -10.02 -19.84 -5.64
CA LEU A 364 -9.91 -18.92 -4.50
C LEU A 364 -11.17 -18.10 -4.28
N HIS A 365 -11.82 -17.63 -5.35
CA HIS A 365 -13.08 -16.90 -5.27
C HIS A 365 -14.16 -17.78 -4.66
N LEU A 366 -14.23 -19.07 -5.01
CA LEU A 366 -15.20 -19.99 -4.41
C LEU A 366 -14.98 -20.11 -2.89
N ASP A 367 -13.72 -20.24 -2.45
CA ASP A 367 -13.36 -20.34 -1.04
C ASP A 367 -13.65 -19.04 -0.28
N ILE A 368 -13.43 -17.88 -0.91
CA ILE A 368 -13.81 -16.57 -0.36
C ILE A 368 -15.32 -16.47 -0.22
N LEU A 369 -16.10 -16.80 -1.25
CA LEU A 369 -17.56 -16.70 -1.22
C LEU A 369 -18.19 -17.61 -0.16
N ARG A 370 -17.65 -18.82 0.04
CA ARG A 370 -18.05 -19.75 1.10
C ARG A 370 -17.96 -19.13 2.48
N HIS A 371 -16.93 -18.31 2.70
CA HIS A 371 -16.68 -17.66 3.99
C HIS A 371 -17.42 -16.32 4.15
N GLU A 372 -17.43 -15.51 3.09
CA GLU A 372 -17.86 -14.11 3.17
C GLU A 372 -19.37 -13.90 2.98
N LEU A 373 -20.05 -14.72 2.17
CA LEU A 373 -21.51 -14.55 1.99
C LEU A 373 -22.33 -14.80 3.27
N PRO A 374 -22.02 -15.79 4.11
CA PRO A 374 -22.66 -15.93 5.42
C PRO A 374 -22.40 -14.72 6.33
N ALA A 375 -21.15 -14.25 6.38
CA ALA A 375 -20.79 -13.07 7.16
C ALA A 375 -21.52 -11.81 6.67
N LEU A 376 -21.70 -11.66 5.36
CA LEU A 376 -22.49 -10.59 4.76
C LEU A 376 -23.96 -10.70 5.16
N ALA A 377 -24.54 -11.91 5.12
CA ALA A 377 -25.93 -12.15 5.50
C ALA A 377 -26.18 -11.79 6.97
N ASP A 378 -25.28 -12.20 7.87
CA ASP A 378 -25.34 -11.85 9.28
C ASP A 378 -25.20 -10.32 9.49
N ALA A 379 -24.28 -9.68 8.77
CA ALA A 379 -24.09 -8.23 8.85
C ALA A 379 -25.31 -7.43 8.36
N VAL A 380 -26.00 -7.92 7.31
CA VAL A 380 -27.28 -7.34 6.88
C VAL A 380 -28.35 -7.51 7.96
N GLY A 381 -28.41 -8.69 8.60
CA GLY A 381 -29.35 -8.93 9.69
C GLY A 381 -29.14 -7.99 10.88
N ASP A 382 -27.88 -7.73 11.25
CA ASP A 382 -27.52 -6.75 12.27
C ASP A 382 -27.93 -5.32 11.84
N ASP A 383 -27.70 -4.94 10.57
CA ASP A 383 -28.09 -3.63 10.07
C ASP A 383 -29.62 -3.42 10.08
N GLU A 384 -30.43 -4.45 9.78
CA GLU A 384 -31.90 -4.40 9.92
C GLU A 384 -32.30 -4.17 11.38
N LEU A 385 -31.65 -4.84 12.34
CA LEU A 385 -31.93 -4.68 13.77
C LEU A 385 -31.56 -3.28 14.28
N ASP A 386 -30.54 -2.67 13.69
CA ASP A 386 -30.10 -1.30 13.96
C ASP A 386 -30.96 -0.24 13.25
N GLY A 387 -32.00 -0.63 12.51
CA GLY A 387 -32.96 0.27 11.88
C GLY A 387 -32.50 0.87 10.55
N ALA A 388 -31.68 0.14 9.78
CA ALA A 388 -31.42 0.45 8.36
C ALA A 388 -32.68 0.21 7.49
N ASP A 389 -32.69 0.71 6.25
CA ASP A 389 -33.83 0.55 5.34
C ASP A 389 -34.13 -0.94 5.05
N PRO A 390 -35.32 -1.46 5.40
CA PRO A 390 -35.70 -2.86 5.13
C PRO A 390 -35.96 -3.15 3.65
N SER A 391 -36.00 -2.13 2.79
CA SER A 391 -36.25 -2.26 1.35
C SER A 391 -34.97 -2.23 0.49
N SER A 392 -33.80 -2.04 1.12
CA SER A 392 -32.51 -1.96 0.45
C SER A 392 -32.05 -3.32 -0.13
N ASN A 393 -30.93 -3.33 -0.85
CA ASN A 393 -30.40 -4.52 -1.51
C ASN A 393 -29.91 -5.60 -0.53
N GLY A 394 -29.37 -5.21 0.62
CA GLY A 394 -28.97 -6.09 1.72
C GLY A 394 -30.12 -6.99 2.17
N PRO A 395 -31.25 -6.44 2.69
CA PRO A 395 -32.43 -7.21 3.05
C PRO A 395 -32.95 -8.15 1.95
N LYS A 396 -32.91 -7.71 0.67
CA LYS A 396 -33.28 -8.56 -0.47
C LYS A 396 -32.31 -9.75 -0.61
N PHE A 397 -31.01 -9.51 -0.50
CA PHE A 397 -29.99 -10.55 -0.47
C PHE A 397 -30.21 -11.51 0.69
N LEU A 398 -30.41 -11.01 1.92
CA LEU A 398 -30.64 -11.84 3.11
C LEU A 398 -31.87 -12.75 2.98
N LYS A 399 -32.97 -12.24 2.40
CA LYS A 399 -34.17 -13.04 2.11
C LYS A 399 -33.86 -14.18 1.12
N ARG A 400 -33.16 -13.88 0.02
CA ARG A 400 -32.74 -14.90 -0.96
C ARG A 400 -31.80 -15.93 -0.32
N PHE A 401 -30.82 -15.47 0.46
CA PHE A 401 -29.86 -16.33 1.15
C PHE A 401 -30.54 -17.30 2.12
N ARG A 402 -31.44 -16.78 2.98
CA ARG A 402 -32.23 -17.62 3.90
C ARG A 402 -33.18 -18.56 3.18
N GLY A 403 -33.81 -18.14 2.09
CA GLY A 403 -34.71 -19.00 1.31
C GLY A 403 -33.98 -20.20 0.68
N LYS A 404 -32.70 -20.05 0.33
CA LYS A 404 -31.87 -21.16 -0.14
C LYS A 404 -31.38 -22.07 0.99
N LEU A 405 -31.04 -21.51 2.15
CA LEU A 405 -30.60 -22.28 3.33
C LEU A 405 -31.74 -23.03 4.03
N PHE A 406 -32.93 -22.45 4.06
CA PHE A 406 -34.07 -22.99 4.79
C PHE A 406 -35.36 -22.92 3.95
N PRO A 407 -35.47 -23.73 2.88
CA PRO A 407 -36.62 -23.69 1.96
C PRO A 407 -37.96 -23.90 2.66
N ASP A 408 -38.01 -24.71 3.73
CA ASP A 408 -39.24 -25.04 4.46
C ASP A 408 -39.50 -24.16 5.72
N ALA A 409 -38.55 -23.30 6.11
CA ALA A 409 -38.62 -22.57 7.38
C ALA A 409 -39.18 -21.14 7.27
N GLU A 410 -39.56 -20.70 6.07
CA GLU A 410 -40.07 -19.33 5.84
C GLU A 410 -41.35 -19.02 6.65
N LYS A 411 -42.15 -20.07 6.95
CA LYS A 411 -43.29 -19.99 7.88
C LYS A 411 -42.86 -19.80 9.34
N TRP A 412 -41.82 -20.48 9.79
CA TRP A 412 -41.36 -20.46 11.19
C TRP A 412 -40.63 -19.17 11.57
N PHE A 413 -39.82 -18.60 10.68
CA PHE A 413 -39.11 -17.35 10.94
C PHE A 413 -40.02 -16.11 10.94
N ARG A 414 -41.19 -16.20 10.29
CA ARG A 414 -42.25 -15.18 10.38
C ARG A 414 -42.98 -15.20 11.72
N THR A 415 -43.20 -16.39 12.29
CA THR A 415 -43.94 -16.56 13.55
C THR A 415 -43.07 -16.43 14.80
N LEU A 416 -41.78 -16.76 14.72
CA LEU A 416 -40.86 -16.75 15.88
C LEU A 416 -39.55 -16.00 15.53
N PRO A 417 -39.53 -14.66 15.57
CA PRO A 417 -38.37 -13.85 15.18
C PRO A 417 -37.12 -14.08 16.04
N TRP A 418 -37.29 -14.52 17.29
CA TRP A 418 -36.19 -14.82 18.22
C TRP A 418 -35.44 -16.12 17.91
N LEU A 419 -35.99 -16.99 17.06
CA LEU A 419 -35.34 -18.21 16.56
C LEU A 419 -34.35 -17.94 15.42
N ARG A 420 -34.15 -16.67 15.03
CA ARG A 420 -33.10 -16.24 14.08
C ARG A 420 -31.72 -16.52 14.68
N GLN A 421 -31.17 -17.69 14.39
CA GLN A 421 -29.81 -18.08 14.76
C GLN A 421 -28.80 -17.33 13.88
N LYS A 422 -27.63 -16.96 14.43
CA LYS A 422 -26.51 -16.42 13.65
C LYS A 422 -25.99 -17.49 12.69
N ILE A 423 -25.85 -17.15 11.41
CA ILE A 423 -25.41 -18.07 10.38
C ILE A 423 -23.88 -17.94 10.29
N ASN A 424 -23.19 -18.53 11.26
CA ASN A 424 -21.73 -18.43 11.33
C ASN A 424 -21.01 -19.18 10.18
N VAL A 425 -21.68 -20.14 9.53
CA VAL A 425 -21.22 -20.87 8.34
C VAL A 425 -22.46 -21.26 7.52
N ALA A 426 -22.41 -21.22 6.19
CA ALA A 426 -23.41 -21.85 5.31
C ALA A 426 -22.78 -23.09 4.66
N PRO A 427 -22.72 -24.24 5.35
CA PRO A 427 -21.81 -25.31 4.99
C PRO A 427 -22.21 -26.05 3.71
N ASP A 428 -23.50 -26.07 3.35
CA ASP A 428 -24.02 -27.08 2.41
C ASP A 428 -24.69 -26.53 1.14
N LEU A 429 -24.60 -25.22 0.85
CA LEU A 429 -25.18 -24.70 -0.40
C LEU A 429 -24.39 -25.22 -1.61
N PRO A 430 -25.00 -25.72 -2.69
CA PRO A 430 -24.27 -26.06 -3.91
C PRO A 430 -23.53 -24.84 -4.48
N ALA A 431 -22.36 -25.07 -5.09
CA ALA A 431 -21.50 -23.99 -5.60
C ALA A 431 -22.23 -23.04 -6.57
N GLU A 432 -23.09 -23.59 -7.43
CA GLU A 432 -23.91 -22.81 -8.36
C GLU A 432 -24.83 -21.83 -7.65
N GLN A 433 -25.52 -22.28 -6.58
CA GLN A 433 -26.42 -21.43 -5.80
C GLN A 433 -25.64 -20.36 -5.04
N LEU A 434 -24.45 -20.67 -4.54
CA LEU A 434 -23.57 -19.72 -3.89
C LEU A 434 -23.15 -18.60 -4.88
N ILE A 435 -22.80 -18.98 -6.11
CA ILE A 435 -22.45 -18.05 -7.18
C ILE A 435 -23.65 -17.18 -7.57
N GLU A 436 -24.85 -17.75 -7.67
CA GLU A 436 -26.08 -16.98 -7.93
C GLU A 436 -26.36 -15.96 -6.82
N LEU A 437 -26.20 -16.37 -5.56
CA LEU A 437 -26.36 -15.49 -4.39
C LEU A 437 -25.36 -14.34 -4.43
N PHE A 438 -24.09 -14.62 -4.75
CA PHE A 438 -23.06 -13.61 -4.95
C PHE A 438 -23.43 -12.61 -6.06
N LYS A 439 -23.81 -13.08 -7.25
CA LYS A 439 -24.24 -12.23 -8.37
C LYS A 439 -25.44 -11.35 -8.00
N GLY A 440 -26.31 -11.85 -7.13
CA GLY A 440 -27.48 -11.15 -6.61
C GLY A 440 -27.19 -10.21 -5.44
N ALA A 441 -25.99 -10.25 -4.85
CA ALA A 441 -25.60 -9.47 -3.68
C ALA A 441 -25.22 -8.03 -4.08
N ARG A 442 -26.22 -7.19 -4.33
CA ARG A 442 -26.06 -5.80 -4.78
C ARG A 442 -25.90 -4.80 -3.63
N VAL A 443 -25.18 -5.19 -2.58
CA VAL A 443 -24.99 -4.34 -1.38
C VAL A 443 -24.11 -3.12 -1.68
N GLY A 444 -23.11 -3.28 -2.56
CA GLY A 444 -22.25 -2.18 -3.00
C GLY A 444 -22.98 -1.06 -3.76
N GLU A 445 -24.12 -1.36 -4.37
CA GLU A 445 -24.94 -0.38 -5.12
C GLU A 445 -25.70 0.59 -4.19
N GLU A 446 -25.90 0.24 -2.91
CA GLU A 446 -26.68 1.05 -1.97
C GLU A 446 -26.04 2.41 -1.70
N LYS A 447 -26.86 3.47 -1.66
CA LYS A 447 -26.37 4.83 -1.42
C LYS A 447 -26.81 5.38 -0.07
N ILE A 448 -25.94 6.16 0.56
CA ILE A 448 -26.23 6.78 1.88
C ILE A 448 -27.43 7.73 1.84
N LEU A 449 -27.71 8.30 0.67
CA LEU A 449 -28.88 9.17 0.46
C LEU A 449 -30.19 8.39 0.44
N GLU A 450 -30.18 7.11 0.05
CA GLU A 450 -31.36 6.24 0.05
C GLU A 450 -31.78 5.85 1.46
N GLU A 451 -30.87 5.98 2.42
CA GLU A 451 -31.12 5.75 3.85
C GLU A 451 -31.73 6.99 4.54
N ALA A 452 -31.96 8.10 3.81
CA ALA A 452 -32.59 9.28 4.38
C ALA A 452 -33.98 8.95 4.93
N GLY A 453 -34.17 9.18 6.24
CA GLY A 453 -35.41 8.86 6.94
C GLY A 453 -35.41 7.49 7.61
N THR A 454 -34.30 6.74 7.62
CA THR A 454 -34.17 5.55 8.46
C THR A 454 -33.79 5.93 9.91
N ASP A 455 -34.06 5.02 10.84
CA ASP A 455 -33.67 5.18 12.24
C ASP A 455 -32.14 5.24 12.34
N ARG A 456 -31.43 4.41 11.57
CA ARG A 456 -29.96 4.41 11.50
C ARG A 456 -29.38 5.73 10.97
N PHE A 457 -29.95 6.29 9.90
CA PHE A 457 -29.51 7.57 9.35
C PHE A 457 -29.68 8.69 10.37
N THR A 458 -30.80 8.69 11.07
CA THR A 458 -31.08 9.64 12.14
C THR A 458 -30.02 9.58 13.24
N VAL A 459 -29.69 8.38 13.72
CA VAL A 459 -28.67 8.19 14.76
C VAL A 459 -27.31 8.69 14.27
N MET A 460 -26.92 8.32 13.05
CA MET A 460 -25.66 8.73 12.46
C MET A 460 -25.57 10.25 12.31
N ALA A 461 -26.60 10.90 11.73
CA ALA A 461 -26.63 12.34 11.54
C ALA A 461 -26.53 13.09 12.89
N THR A 462 -27.29 12.65 13.89
CA THR A 462 -27.26 13.23 15.25
C THR A 462 -25.89 13.07 15.88
N ARG A 463 -25.29 11.87 15.78
CA ARG A 463 -23.97 11.58 16.33
C ARG A 463 -22.86 12.35 15.63
N SER A 464 -22.90 12.46 14.30
CA SER A 464 -21.95 13.24 13.52
C SER A 464 -22.01 14.72 13.87
N ALA A 465 -23.23 15.28 14.02
CA ALA A 465 -23.41 16.65 14.50
C ALA A 465 -22.84 16.85 15.92
N ALA A 466 -23.13 15.91 16.84
CA ALA A 466 -22.61 15.97 18.21
C ALA A 466 -21.08 15.88 18.27
N VAL A 467 -20.47 15.01 17.47
CA VAL A 467 -19.00 14.86 17.38
C VAL A 467 -18.37 16.09 16.74
N ALA A 468 -18.93 16.63 15.65
CA ALA A 468 -18.42 17.84 15.01
C ALA A 468 -18.43 19.04 15.98
N VAL A 469 -19.55 19.26 16.69
CA VAL A 469 -19.65 20.30 17.72
C VAL A 469 -18.68 20.05 18.87
N SER A 470 -18.53 18.79 19.30
CA SER A 470 -17.57 18.42 20.35
C SER A 470 -16.12 18.71 19.93
N ALA A 471 -15.74 18.37 18.70
CA ALA A 471 -14.42 18.64 18.15
C ALA A 471 -14.15 20.15 18.05
N LEU A 472 -15.11 20.93 17.54
CA LEU A 472 -15.01 22.39 17.45
C LEU A 472 -14.95 23.08 18.81
N SER A 473 -15.59 22.51 19.84
CA SER A 473 -15.53 23.01 21.23
C SER A 473 -14.22 22.67 21.97
N GLY A 474 -13.40 21.75 21.44
CA GLY A 474 -12.22 21.20 22.11
C GLY A 474 -11.08 22.20 22.32
N LYS A 475 -10.22 21.94 23.33
CA LYS A 475 -9.06 22.79 23.66
C LYS A 475 -8.06 22.94 22.49
N GLY A 476 -8.00 21.96 21.59
CA GLY A 476 -7.12 21.93 20.41
C GLY A 476 -7.72 22.38 19.07
N SER A 477 -8.95 22.93 19.01
CA SER A 477 -9.62 23.26 17.73
C SER A 477 -9.08 24.50 17.00
N GLY A 478 -8.14 25.26 17.59
CA GLY A 478 -7.56 26.48 17.01
C GLY A 478 -8.49 27.71 16.99
N ILE A 479 -9.82 27.54 17.13
CA ILE A 479 -10.80 28.62 16.99
C ILE A 479 -11.24 29.11 18.39
N LYS A 480 -10.49 30.07 18.94
CA LYS A 480 -10.72 30.59 20.31
C LYS A 480 -12.05 31.34 20.47
N TRP A 481 -12.53 32.06 19.45
CA TRP A 481 -13.68 32.97 19.55
C TRP A 481 -15.06 32.27 19.47
N LEU A 482 -15.15 31.09 18.83
CA LEU A 482 -16.39 30.30 18.74
C LEU A 482 -16.52 29.22 19.82
N ARG A 483 -15.50 29.03 20.66
CA ARG A 483 -15.49 28.00 21.70
C ARG A 483 -16.66 28.13 22.67
N GLY A 484 -17.00 29.36 23.07
CA GLY A 484 -18.15 29.63 23.94
C GLY A 484 -19.47 29.21 23.31
N VAL A 485 -19.68 29.52 22.04
CA VAL A 485 -20.90 29.18 21.28
C VAL A 485 -21.07 27.66 21.16
N PHE A 486 -20.01 26.94 20.76
CA PHE A 486 -20.08 25.49 20.59
C PHE A 486 -20.15 24.71 21.91
N ALA A 487 -19.56 25.24 23.00
CA ALA A 487 -19.70 24.64 24.33
C ALA A 487 -21.16 24.67 24.82
N THR A 488 -21.91 25.73 24.53
CA THR A 488 -23.33 25.86 24.91
C THR A 488 -24.24 24.92 24.11
N VAL A 489 -23.90 24.65 22.85
CA VAL A 489 -24.66 23.77 21.93
C VAL A 489 -24.37 22.28 22.16
N ARG A 490 -23.22 21.96 22.76
CA ARG A 490 -22.77 20.59 23.03
C ARG A 490 -23.74 19.81 23.93
N THR A 491 -24.16 20.39 25.06
CA THR A 491 -25.00 19.70 26.04
C THR A 491 -26.39 19.35 25.47
N PRO A 492 -27.11 20.26 24.78
CA PRO A 492 -28.36 19.92 24.09
C PRO A 492 -28.22 18.83 23.03
N LEU A 493 -27.15 18.84 22.23
CA LEU A 493 -26.94 17.83 21.17
C LEU A 493 -26.58 16.45 21.73
N LEU A 494 -25.82 16.37 22.83
CA LEU A 494 -25.56 15.10 23.51
C LEU A 494 -26.82 14.55 24.16
N VAL A 495 -27.64 15.42 24.79
CA VAL A 495 -28.95 15.03 25.31
C VAL A 495 -29.87 14.57 24.18
N LEU A 496 -29.81 15.22 23.02
CA LEU A 496 -30.54 14.80 21.82
C LEU A 496 -30.07 13.43 21.32
N ASP A 497 -28.77 13.15 21.20
CA ASP A 497 -28.26 11.81 20.82
C ASP A 497 -28.74 10.73 21.79
N ILE A 498 -28.68 11.00 23.10
CA ILE A 498 -29.17 10.08 24.14
C ILE A 498 -30.69 9.87 24.01
N LEU A 499 -31.45 10.94 23.81
CA LEU A 499 -32.92 10.90 23.68
C LEU A 499 -33.35 10.17 22.40
N VAL A 500 -32.68 10.43 21.28
CA VAL A 500 -32.90 9.75 19.99
C VAL A 500 -32.65 8.25 20.15
N ARG A 501 -31.52 7.84 20.76
CA ARG A 501 -31.26 6.41 21.04
C ARG A 501 -32.31 5.77 21.95
N ALA A 502 -32.80 6.50 22.96
CA ALA A 502 -33.83 6.00 23.87
C ALA A 502 -35.21 5.86 23.20
N LEU A 503 -35.54 6.75 22.26
CA LEU A 503 -36.83 6.77 21.55
C LEU A 503 -36.88 5.81 20.37
N LEU A 504 -35.75 5.60 19.67
CA LEU A 504 -35.68 4.72 18.49
C LEU A 504 -35.81 3.23 18.82
N LYS A 505 -35.69 2.82 20.09
CA LYS A 505 -36.13 1.49 20.57
C LYS A 505 -37.62 1.19 20.31
N LYS A 506 -38.42 2.16 19.83
CA LYS A 506 -39.87 2.01 19.52
C LYS A 506 -40.29 2.45 18.10
N GLY A 507 -39.35 2.65 17.16
CA GLY A 507 -39.62 2.76 15.71
C GLY A 507 -40.45 3.97 15.25
N ARG A 508 -40.00 5.21 15.50
CA ARG A 508 -40.71 6.43 15.03
C ARG A 508 -39.76 7.54 14.57
N VAL A 509 -39.31 7.43 13.32
CA VAL A 509 -38.56 8.43 12.51
C VAL A 509 -39.09 9.86 12.64
N PHE A 510 -40.40 10.06 12.70
CA PHE A 510 -40.99 11.40 12.68
C PHE A 510 -40.67 12.25 13.92
N VAL A 511 -40.34 11.61 15.05
CA VAL A 511 -40.03 12.30 16.31
C VAL A 511 -38.61 12.87 16.31
N SER A 512 -37.67 12.22 15.60
CA SER A 512 -36.27 12.63 15.57
C SER A 512 -36.04 13.83 14.65
N LEU A 513 -36.69 13.87 13.49
CA LEU A 513 -36.66 15.03 12.59
C LEU A 513 -37.21 16.28 13.29
N TYR A 514 -38.27 16.10 14.09
CA TYR A 514 -38.85 17.14 14.93
C TYR A 514 -37.91 17.59 16.05
N ALA A 515 -37.19 16.64 16.67
CA ALA A 515 -36.23 16.94 17.73
C ALA A 515 -34.96 17.65 17.20
N MET A 516 -34.49 17.32 15.99
CA MET A 516 -33.41 18.07 15.32
C MET A 516 -33.84 19.50 14.98
N ALA A 517 -35.05 19.68 14.45
CA ALA A 517 -35.60 21.01 14.16
C ALA A 517 -35.74 21.85 15.44
N MET A 518 -36.19 21.23 16.55
CA MET A 518 -36.24 21.89 17.86
C MET A 518 -34.84 22.23 18.41
N ALA A 519 -33.85 21.35 18.26
CA ALA A 519 -32.49 21.62 18.73
C ALA A 519 -31.81 22.73 17.92
N ALA A 520 -32.00 22.75 16.59
CA ALA A 520 -31.53 23.83 15.72
C ALA A 520 -32.22 25.16 16.06
N ALA A 521 -33.54 25.14 16.25
CA ALA A 521 -34.31 26.31 16.67
C ALA A 521 -33.88 26.84 18.05
N ALA A 522 -33.69 25.96 19.03
CA ALA A 522 -33.19 26.33 20.36
C ALA A 522 -31.80 26.95 20.28
N THR A 523 -30.94 26.41 19.42
CA THR A 523 -29.58 26.92 19.20
C THR A 523 -29.59 28.33 18.61
N ILE A 524 -30.41 28.58 17.59
CA ILE A 524 -30.55 29.91 16.96
C ILE A 524 -31.06 30.93 17.98
N LEU A 525 -32.04 30.54 18.81
CA LEU A 525 -32.63 31.41 19.83
C LEU A 525 -31.67 31.70 20.99
N LEU A 526 -30.87 30.71 21.42
CA LEU A 526 -29.88 30.87 22.50
C LEU A 526 -28.62 31.62 22.04
N ALA A 527 -28.24 31.52 20.77
CA ALA A 527 -27.07 32.22 20.22
C ALA A 527 -27.27 33.74 20.14
N SER A 528 -28.51 34.23 20.05
CA SER A 528 -28.80 35.66 19.92
C SER A 528 -28.45 36.48 21.18
N PRO A 529 -28.87 36.12 22.41
CA PRO A 529 -28.48 36.85 23.62
C PRO A 529 -27.08 36.51 24.16
N LEU A 530 -26.49 35.37 23.76
CA LEU A 530 -25.22 34.89 24.34
C LEU A 530 -23.97 35.16 23.48
N ALA A 531 -24.15 35.48 22.20
CA ALA A 531 -23.03 35.60 21.25
C ALA A 531 -23.13 36.82 20.31
N ASP A 532 -24.00 37.79 20.62
CA ASP A 532 -24.29 38.99 19.80
C ASP A 532 -24.56 38.71 18.32
N ALA A 533 -25.05 37.50 18.01
CA ALA A 533 -25.35 37.08 16.65
C ALA A 533 -26.61 37.80 16.14
N ARG A 534 -26.43 38.66 15.13
CA ARG A 534 -27.52 39.41 14.48
C ARG A 534 -28.21 38.58 13.40
N TRP A 535 -29.24 37.84 13.80
CA TRP A 535 -30.12 37.13 12.87
C TRP A 535 -31.26 38.02 12.37
N ASN A 536 -31.75 37.77 11.15
CA ASN A 536 -32.93 38.46 10.64
C ASN A 536 -34.16 38.11 11.51
N ARG A 537 -35.06 39.09 11.71
CA ARG A 537 -36.28 38.93 12.54
C ARG A 537 -37.12 37.73 12.08
N THR A 538 -37.19 37.48 10.78
CA THR A 538 -37.88 36.32 10.20
C THR A 538 -37.31 34.99 10.68
N THR A 539 -35.98 34.85 10.76
CA THR A 539 -35.30 33.64 11.23
C THR A 539 -35.57 33.36 12.71
N LEU A 540 -35.61 34.40 13.55
CA LEU A 540 -35.98 34.30 14.97
C LEU A 540 -37.44 33.87 15.14
N TYR A 541 -38.37 34.45 14.38
CA TYR A 541 -39.79 34.08 14.45
C TYR A 541 -40.04 32.64 13.98
N VAL A 542 -39.41 32.21 12.88
CA VAL A 542 -39.51 30.83 12.39
C VAL A 542 -38.93 29.84 13.42
N SER A 543 -37.78 30.16 14.02
CA SER A 543 -37.17 29.32 15.06
C SER A 543 -38.03 29.26 16.33
N GLY A 544 -38.56 30.39 16.79
CA GLY A 544 -39.50 30.46 17.91
C GLY A 544 -40.77 29.65 17.67
N PHE A 545 -41.31 29.71 16.45
CA PHE A 545 -42.48 28.95 16.05
C PHE A 545 -42.22 27.44 16.04
N ILE A 546 -41.11 26.99 15.44
CA ILE A 546 -40.71 25.57 15.42
C ILE A 546 -40.52 25.03 16.84
N LEU A 547 -39.85 25.80 17.70
CA LEU A 547 -39.64 25.43 19.10
C LEU A 547 -40.98 25.35 19.87
N GLY A 548 -41.83 26.37 19.73
CA GLY A 548 -43.13 26.46 20.42
C GLY A 548 -44.10 25.38 19.97
N ALA A 549 -44.20 25.12 18.66
CA ALA A 549 -45.03 24.06 18.10
C ALA A 549 -44.55 22.68 18.56
N GLY A 550 -43.24 22.45 18.59
CA GLY A 550 -42.66 21.21 19.09
C GLY A 550 -42.88 20.98 20.59
N LEU A 551 -42.74 22.02 21.40
CA LEU A 551 -43.08 21.96 22.83
C LEU A 551 -44.56 21.62 23.02
N LEU A 552 -45.46 22.20 22.22
CA LEU A 552 -46.90 21.98 22.28
C LEU A 552 -47.30 20.55 21.87
N VAL A 553 -46.63 19.97 20.88
CA VAL A 553 -46.82 18.57 20.47
C VAL A 553 -46.32 17.60 21.54
N LEU A 554 -45.17 17.88 22.17
CA LEU A 554 -44.65 17.15 23.32
C LEU A 554 -45.59 17.22 24.52
N LEU A 555 -46.14 18.42 24.79
CA LEU A 555 -47.16 18.68 25.82
C LEU A 555 -48.42 17.82 25.61
N ARG A 556 -48.88 17.67 24.36
CA ARG A 556 -50.11 16.93 24.04
C ARG A 556 -49.95 15.42 24.01
N LYS A 557 -48.79 14.88 23.59
CA LYS A 557 -48.63 13.43 23.37
C LYS A 557 -47.88 12.67 24.48
N HIS A 558 -47.04 13.31 25.27
CA HIS A 558 -46.18 12.60 26.25
C HIS A 558 -46.05 13.34 27.59
N LEU A 559 -47.16 13.39 28.35
CA LEU A 559 -47.26 14.03 29.68
C LEU A 559 -46.17 13.58 30.68
N LYS A 560 -45.64 12.35 30.53
CA LYS A 560 -44.59 11.80 31.41
C LYS A 560 -43.19 12.39 31.16
N LEU A 561 -42.88 12.84 29.94
CA LEU A 561 -41.62 13.53 29.63
C LEU A 561 -41.61 14.97 30.14
N LEU A 562 -42.80 15.56 30.33
CA LEU A 562 -42.98 16.88 30.91
C LEU A 562 -42.51 16.95 32.37
N PHE A 563 -42.77 15.89 33.15
CA PHE A 563 -42.20 15.78 34.50
C PHE A 563 -40.67 15.76 34.48
N GLY A 564 -40.07 15.05 33.52
CA GLY A 564 -38.61 15.03 33.36
C GLY A 564 -38.04 16.40 32.97
N LEU A 565 -38.66 17.10 32.03
CA LEU A 565 -38.22 18.42 31.57
C LEU A 565 -38.45 19.51 32.63
N VAL A 566 -39.58 19.48 33.35
CA VAL A 566 -39.87 20.38 34.46
C VAL A 566 -38.91 20.12 35.63
N LEU A 567 -38.58 18.85 35.93
CA LEU A 567 -37.58 18.51 36.94
C LEU A 567 -36.18 19.01 36.54
N LEU A 568 -35.82 18.92 35.26
CA LEU A 568 -34.51 19.35 34.75
C LEU A 568 -34.40 20.89 34.69
N VAL A 569 -35.50 21.58 34.34
CA VAL A 569 -35.60 23.04 34.39
C VAL A 569 -35.62 23.54 35.84
N MET A 570 -36.33 22.86 36.75
CA MET A 570 -36.31 23.15 38.19
C MET A 570 -34.92 22.91 38.79
N LEU A 571 -34.25 21.82 38.43
CA LEU A 571 -32.88 21.52 38.88
C LEU A 571 -31.89 22.56 38.33
N GLY A 572 -32.03 22.95 37.07
CA GLY A 572 -31.24 24.02 36.45
C GLY A 572 -31.48 25.38 37.10
N LEU A 573 -32.73 25.72 37.43
CA LEU A 573 -33.09 26.94 38.16
C LEU A 573 -32.61 26.93 39.61
N LEU A 574 -32.62 25.76 40.26
CA LEU A 574 -32.13 25.57 41.63
C LEU A 574 -30.61 25.71 41.69
N ILE A 575 -29.89 25.19 40.68
CA ILE A 575 -28.45 25.41 40.53
C ILE A 575 -28.16 26.87 40.18
N TRP A 576 -28.92 27.50 39.28
CA TRP A 576 -28.76 28.90 38.89
C TRP A 576 -29.00 29.88 40.06
N LYS A 577 -30.07 29.67 40.85
CA LYS A 577 -30.38 30.51 42.03
C LYS A 577 -29.58 30.11 43.27
N GLY A 578 -29.18 28.84 43.40
CA GLY A 578 -28.41 28.34 44.53
C GLY A 578 -26.93 28.73 44.48
N LEU A 579 -26.31 28.77 43.29
CA LEU A 579 -24.90 29.16 43.13
C LEU A 579 -24.56 30.55 43.69
N PRO A 580 -25.35 31.63 43.46
CA PRO A 580 -25.06 32.94 44.01
C PRO A 580 -25.32 33.03 45.53
N ILE A 581 -26.23 32.22 46.08
CA ILE A 581 -26.49 32.17 47.53
C ILE A 581 -25.35 31.43 48.25
N ILE A 582 -24.87 30.32 47.68
CA ILE A 582 -23.74 29.56 48.21
C ILE A 582 -22.43 30.36 48.09
N ARG A 583 -22.23 31.13 47.02
CA ARG A 583 -21.09 32.06 46.88
C ARG A 583 -21.11 33.17 47.93
N ASN A 584 -22.28 33.73 48.26
CA ASN A 584 -22.38 34.79 49.26
C ASN A 584 -22.28 34.26 50.71
N CYS A 585 -22.54 32.97 50.95
CA CYS A 585 -22.40 32.36 52.28
C CYS A 585 -21.00 31.78 52.56
N LEU A 586 -20.14 31.61 51.54
CA LEU A 586 -18.81 31.01 51.69
C LEU A 586 -17.63 31.99 51.57
N GLY A 587 -17.89 33.29 51.39
CA GLY A 587 -16.85 34.32 51.28
C GLY A 587 -16.32 34.51 49.86
#